data_AF-G5AH30-F1
#
_entry.id   AF-G5AH30-F1
#
_cell.length_a   1.000
_cell.length_b   1.000
_cell.length_c   1.000
_cell.angle_alpha   90.00
_cell.angle_beta   90.00
_cell.angle_gamma   90.00
#
_symmetry.space_group_name_H-M   'P 1'
#
loop_
_entity.id
_entity.type
_entity.pdbx_description
1 polymer ?
#
loop_
_entity_poly.entity_id
_entity_poly.type
_entity_poly.pdbx_seq_one_letter_code
_entity_poly.pdbx_strand_id
1 'polypeptide(L)'
;AQVALETCVGRCIGIEFQDNLANMSKLLIRGARVDFPNLSKVTIHEADLRAMSPAVREDFDGGSVLFANNIVFEPTSFAALEDFASSAAGLVDVVVMATICGRHRPTCPRNFCSVWTPRQRIDVQVSWSSQLHHAYWYTRVVEPYI
;
A
#
# COMPACT_ATOMS: atom_id res chain seq x y z
N ALA A 1 -4.02 11.17 -0.13
CA ALA A 1 -4.03 12.35 0.76
C ALA A 1 -5.07 12.23 1.89
N GLN A 2 -6.26 11.68 1.65
CA GLN A 2 -7.32 11.55 2.65
C GLN A 2 -6.87 10.91 3.98
N VAL A 3 -6.08 9.83 3.93
CA VAL A 3 -5.47 9.22 5.13
C VAL A 3 -4.69 10.25 5.97
N ALA A 4 -3.97 11.16 5.34
CA ALA A 4 -3.25 12.21 6.05
C ALA A 4 -4.20 13.20 6.73
N LEU A 5 -5.33 13.50 6.12
CA LEU A 5 -6.31 14.47 6.64
C LEU A 5 -7.13 13.89 7.78
N GLU A 6 -7.52 12.62 7.68
CA GLU A 6 -8.53 12.00 8.54
C GLU A 6 -7.95 11.12 9.65
N THR A 7 -6.62 10.93 9.69
CA THR A 7 -5.97 10.09 10.69
C THR A 7 -4.76 10.77 11.32
N CYS A 8 -4.37 10.29 12.49
CA CYS A 8 -3.20 10.75 13.24
C CYS A 8 -1.87 10.16 12.76
N VAL A 9 -1.81 9.53 11.58
CA VAL A 9 -0.55 8.97 11.05
C VAL A 9 0.53 10.04 10.97
N GLY A 10 1.76 9.67 11.35
CA GLY A 10 2.90 10.59 11.35
C GLY A 10 3.39 10.94 9.94
N ARG A 11 3.22 10.04 8.97
CA ARG A 11 3.65 10.23 7.58
C ARG A 11 2.77 9.43 6.62
N CYS A 12 2.57 9.95 5.41
CA CYS A 12 1.93 9.24 4.30
C CYS A 12 2.84 9.29 3.08
N ILE A 13 3.16 8.13 2.52
CA ILE A 13 4.06 8.04 1.37
C ILE A 13 3.29 7.39 0.21
N GLY A 14 3.32 8.03 -0.95
CA GLY A 14 2.77 7.49 -2.19
C GLY A 14 3.88 7.23 -3.21
N ILE A 15 3.78 6.13 -3.93
CA ILE A 15 4.57 5.87 -5.14
C ILE A 15 3.63 5.92 -6.32
N GLU A 16 4.04 6.64 -7.36
CA GLU A 16 3.36 6.67 -8.65
C GLU A 16 4.41 6.52 -9.75
N PHE A 17 4.17 5.60 -10.69
CA PHE A 17 5.08 5.34 -11.81
C PHE A 17 4.87 6.35 -12.94
N GLN A 18 3.65 6.84 -13.13
CA GLN A 18 3.32 7.81 -14.17
C GLN A 18 3.74 9.21 -13.74
N ASP A 19 4.83 9.72 -14.33
CA ASP A 19 5.40 11.04 -14.04
C ASP A 19 4.36 12.18 -14.02
N ASN A 20 3.49 12.24 -15.04
CA ASN A 20 2.44 13.26 -15.11
C ASN A 20 1.50 13.21 -13.90
N LEU A 21 1.07 12.03 -13.46
CA LEU A 21 0.20 11.85 -12.30
C LEU A 21 0.94 12.14 -10.99
N ALA A 22 2.21 11.72 -10.88
CA ALA A 22 3.04 12.02 -9.73
C ALA A 22 3.22 13.54 -9.56
N ASN A 23 3.53 14.26 -10.64
CA ASN A 23 3.72 15.71 -10.62
C ASN A 23 2.42 16.47 -10.35
N MET A 24 1.32 16.07 -10.97
CA MET A 24 0.00 16.63 -10.66
C MET A 24 -0.37 16.44 -9.19
N SER A 25 -0.10 15.25 -8.64
CA SER A 25 -0.33 14.97 -7.22
C SER A 25 0.51 15.88 -6.31
N LYS A 26 1.81 16.04 -6.60
CA LYS A 26 2.71 16.94 -5.86
C LYS A 26 2.20 18.39 -5.88
N LEU A 27 1.76 18.89 -7.03
CA LEU A 27 1.23 20.25 -7.18
C LEU A 27 -0.06 20.47 -6.39
N LEU A 28 -1.03 19.56 -6.53
CA LEU A 28 -2.31 19.63 -5.82
C LEU A 28 -2.11 19.57 -4.30
N ILE A 29 -1.28 18.65 -3.82
CA ILE A 29 -0.93 18.55 -2.40
C ILE A 29 -0.26 19.83 -1.91
N ARG A 30 0.71 20.36 -2.66
CA ARG A 30 1.43 21.59 -2.29
C ARG A 30 0.50 22.79 -2.20
N GLY A 31 -0.41 22.96 -3.18
CA GLY A 31 -1.37 24.05 -3.19
C GLY A 31 -2.34 23.99 -2.01
N ALA A 32 -2.81 22.80 -1.67
CA ALA A 32 -3.78 22.59 -0.59
C ALA A 32 -3.18 22.65 0.83
N ARG A 33 -1.85 22.64 0.99
CA ARG A 33 -1.18 22.65 2.32
C ARG A 33 -1.50 23.89 3.17
N VAL A 34 -1.83 25.01 2.53
CA VAL A 34 -2.19 26.26 3.24
C VAL A 34 -3.48 26.05 4.04
N ASP A 35 -4.49 25.46 3.41
CA ASP A 35 -5.79 25.21 4.03
C ASP A 35 -5.80 23.91 4.85
N PHE A 36 -4.93 22.96 4.50
CA PHE A 36 -4.86 21.65 5.12
C PHE A 36 -3.42 21.30 5.56
N PRO A 37 -2.96 21.79 6.74
CA PRO A 37 -1.58 21.62 7.20
C PRO A 37 -1.13 20.16 7.34
N ASN A 38 -2.05 19.24 7.62
CA ASN A 38 -1.77 17.81 7.68
C ASN A 38 -1.26 17.22 6.35
N LEU A 39 -1.43 17.92 5.23
CA LEU A 39 -0.84 17.51 3.94
C LEU A 39 0.69 17.71 3.87
N SER A 40 1.28 18.38 4.85
CA SER A 40 2.74 18.49 5.00
C SER A 40 3.40 17.13 5.22
N LYS A 41 2.70 16.18 5.83
CA LYS A 41 3.19 14.81 6.08
C LYS A 41 3.09 13.87 4.88
N VAL A 42 2.60 14.37 3.73
CA VAL A 42 2.47 13.58 2.50
C VAL A 42 3.72 13.77 1.64
N THR A 43 4.37 12.65 1.30
CA THR A 43 5.47 12.57 0.34
C THR A 43 5.01 11.73 -0.86
N ILE A 44 5.24 12.21 -2.09
CA ILE A 44 4.95 11.46 -3.32
C ILE A 44 6.28 11.24 -4.05
N HIS A 45 6.64 9.97 -4.23
CA HIS A 45 7.77 9.54 -5.03
C HIS A 45 7.28 9.17 -6.43
N GLU A 46 7.99 9.68 -7.42
CA GLU A 46 7.89 9.16 -8.79
C GLU A 46 8.84 7.96 -8.87
N ALA A 47 8.27 6.75 -8.87
CA ALA A 47 9.05 5.53 -8.83
C ALA A 47 8.26 4.35 -9.37
N ASP A 48 8.99 3.34 -9.86
CA ASP A 48 8.45 2.03 -10.16
C ASP A 48 8.63 1.12 -8.95
N LEU A 49 7.56 0.51 -8.44
CA LEU A 49 7.63 -0.48 -7.36
C LEU A 49 8.60 -1.63 -7.70
N ARG A 50 8.73 -1.98 -8.98
CA ARG A 50 9.60 -3.06 -9.47
C ARG A 50 11.08 -2.68 -9.46
N ALA A 51 11.39 -1.39 -9.42
CA ALA A 51 12.74 -0.86 -9.55
C ALA A 51 12.94 0.39 -8.69
N MET A 52 12.48 0.34 -7.43
CA MET A 52 12.65 1.47 -6.50
C MET A 52 14.13 1.70 -6.21
N SER A 53 14.53 2.97 -6.17
CA SER A 53 15.86 3.31 -5.67
C SER A 53 15.99 2.95 -4.19
N PRO A 54 17.21 2.71 -3.68
CA PRO A 54 17.42 2.43 -2.26
C PRO A 54 16.83 3.50 -1.33
N ALA A 55 16.93 4.78 -1.72
CA ALA A 55 16.40 5.89 -0.93
C ALA A 55 14.86 5.87 -0.83
N VAL A 56 14.16 5.54 -1.92
CA VAL A 56 12.69 5.42 -1.90
C VAL A 56 12.26 4.20 -1.10
N ARG A 57 12.99 3.09 -1.25
CA ARG A 57 12.72 1.86 -0.49
C ARG A 57 12.91 2.05 1.01
N GLU A 58 13.98 2.70 1.43
CA GLU A 58 14.23 3.02 2.85
C GLU A 58 13.11 3.88 3.45
N ASP A 59 12.60 4.83 2.67
CA ASP A 59 11.48 5.67 3.08
C ASP A 59 10.19 4.86 3.35
N PHE A 60 9.96 3.83 2.53
CA PHE A 60 8.81 2.94 2.62
C PHE A 60 8.94 1.84 3.68
N ASP A 61 10.16 1.31 3.89
CA ASP A 61 10.42 0.21 4.83
C ASP A 61 10.08 0.58 6.29
N GLY A 62 10.06 1.89 6.61
CA GLY A 62 9.60 2.42 7.91
C GLY A 62 8.08 2.49 8.08
N GLY A 63 7.30 2.12 7.06
CA GLY A 63 5.84 2.14 7.11
C GLY A 63 5.25 0.98 7.93
N SER A 64 4.11 1.22 8.57
CA SER A 64 3.35 0.19 9.30
C SER A 64 2.12 -0.32 8.54
N VAL A 65 1.62 0.45 7.57
CA VAL A 65 0.43 0.11 6.79
C VAL A 65 0.72 0.30 5.31
N LEU A 66 0.49 -0.74 4.52
CA LEU A 66 0.57 -0.69 3.06
C LEU A 66 -0.83 -0.72 2.46
N PHE A 67 -1.12 0.21 1.57
CA PHE A 67 -2.28 0.15 0.68
C PHE A 67 -1.82 0.07 -0.77
N ALA A 68 -2.38 -0.87 -1.55
CA ALA A 68 -2.16 -0.92 -2.99
C ALA A 68 -3.46 -1.21 -3.76
N ASN A 69 -3.77 -0.31 -4.70
CA ASN A 69 -4.80 -0.60 -5.71
C ASN A 69 -4.19 -1.44 -6.84
N ASN A 70 -4.18 -2.76 -6.64
CA ASN A 70 -3.54 -3.72 -7.53
C ASN A 70 -4.52 -4.46 -8.47
N ILE A 71 -5.73 -3.94 -8.71
CA ILE A 71 -6.76 -4.61 -9.55
C ILE A 71 -6.24 -4.93 -10.95
N VAL A 72 -5.50 -4.00 -11.54
CA VAL A 72 -5.00 -4.09 -12.93
C VAL A 72 -3.49 -4.26 -12.99
N PHE A 73 -2.85 -4.69 -11.89
CA PHE A 73 -1.42 -4.94 -11.90
C PHE A 73 -1.08 -6.10 -12.82
N GLU A 74 -0.12 -5.89 -13.71
CA GLU A 74 0.49 -6.96 -14.47
C GLU A 74 1.31 -7.90 -13.56
N PRO A 75 1.61 -9.14 -14.02
CA PRO A 75 2.26 -10.15 -13.18
C PRO A 75 3.58 -9.69 -12.52
N THR A 76 4.38 -8.87 -13.21
CA THR A 76 5.66 -8.36 -12.67
C THR A 76 5.44 -7.36 -11.54
N SER A 77 4.48 -6.46 -11.67
CA SER A 77 4.09 -5.51 -10.62
C SER A 77 3.46 -6.21 -9.43
N PHE A 78 2.70 -7.28 -9.68
CA PHE A 78 2.12 -8.11 -8.63
C PHE A 78 3.21 -8.85 -7.82
N ALA A 79 4.19 -9.43 -8.51
CA ALA A 79 5.33 -10.09 -7.86
C ALA A 79 6.14 -9.08 -7.01
N ALA A 80 6.43 -7.89 -7.55
CA ALA A 80 7.13 -6.85 -6.80
C ALA A 80 6.35 -6.39 -5.55
N LEU A 81 5.02 -6.29 -5.63
CA LEU A 81 4.17 -6.00 -4.48
C LEU A 81 4.22 -7.10 -3.42
N GLU A 82 4.14 -8.37 -3.83
CA GLU A 82 4.27 -9.50 -2.92
C GLU A 82 5.63 -9.53 -2.23
N ASP A 83 6.71 -9.36 -2.99
CA ASP A 83 8.08 -9.36 -2.48
C ASP A 83 8.30 -8.20 -1.50
N PHE A 84 7.81 -7.00 -1.82
CA PHE A 84 7.88 -5.86 -0.91
C PHE A 84 7.08 -6.12 0.37
N ALA A 85 5.81 -6.50 0.25
CA ALA A 85 4.95 -6.75 1.41
C ALA A 85 5.45 -7.90 2.29
N SER A 86 6.17 -8.87 1.74
CA SER A 86 6.72 -9.99 2.50
C SER A 86 8.08 -9.70 3.14
N SER A 87 8.81 -8.68 2.67
CA SER A 87 10.15 -8.33 3.16
C SER A 87 10.19 -7.11 4.08
N ALA A 88 9.23 -6.19 3.95
CA ALA A 88 9.20 -4.96 4.75
C ALA A 88 8.83 -5.25 6.22
N ALA A 89 9.85 -5.32 7.08
CA ALA A 89 9.70 -5.71 8.47
C ALA A 89 8.97 -4.69 9.36
N GLY A 90 8.74 -3.46 8.89
CA GLY A 90 7.91 -2.47 9.60
C GLY A 90 6.41 -2.70 9.44
N LEU A 91 5.98 -3.39 8.37
CA LEU A 91 4.55 -3.52 8.06
C LEU A 91 3.84 -4.40 9.09
N VAL A 92 2.67 -3.92 9.52
CA VAL A 92 1.73 -4.58 10.43
C VAL A 92 0.42 -4.88 9.72
N ASP A 93 0.02 -4.03 8.77
CA ASP A 93 -1.19 -4.17 7.97
C ASP A 93 -0.90 -4.04 6.47
N VAL A 94 -1.54 -4.90 5.67
CA VAL A 94 -1.55 -4.83 4.20
C VAL A 94 -2.98 -4.82 3.72
N VAL A 95 -3.35 -3.81 2.94
CA VAL A 95 -4.67 -3.68 2.31
C VAL A 95 -4.49 -3.61 0.80
N VAL A 96 -5.05 -4.58 0.09
CA VAL A 96 -4.93 -4.70 -1.37
C VAL A 96 -6.30 -4.89 -2.01
N MET A 97 -6.49 -4.41 -3.24
CA MET A 97 -7.77 -4.52 -3.96
C MET A 97 -7.94 -5.85 -4.71
N ALA A 98 -6.85 -6.60 -4.90
CA ALA A 98 -6.86 -7.97 -5.41
C ALA A 98 -6.01 -8.86 -4.49
N THR A 99 -6.49 -10.06 -4.18
CA THR A 99 -5.81 -10.98 -3.25
C THR A 99 -4.42 -11.37 -3.76
N ILE A 100 -3.38 -11.23 -2.93
CA ILE A 100 -2.02 -11.67 -3.29
C ILE A 100 -1.96 -13.19 -3.49
N CYS A 101 -2.61 -13.94 -2.59
CA CYS A 101 -2.80 -15.39 -2.74
C CYS A 101 -4.28 -15.75 -2.73
N GLY A 102 -4.79 -16.22 -3.88
CA GLY A 102 -6.19 -16.66 -4.01
C GLY A 102 -6.51 -17.97 -3.27
N ARG A 103 -5.49 -18.70 -2.80
CA ARG A 103 -5.64 -19.94 -1.99
C ARG A 103 -4.95 -19.80 -0.63
N HIS A 104 -5.07 -18.62 -0.03
CA HIS A 104 -4.44 -18.33 1.25
C HIS A 104 -4.86 -19.37 2.31
N ARG A 105 -3.87 -20.04 2.93
CA ARG A 105 -4.06 -21.02 3.98
C ARG A 105 -2.75 -21.23 4.75
N PRO A 106 -2.79 -21.74 6.00
CA PRO A 106 -1.59 -21.96 6.80
C PRO A 106 -0.51 -22.85 6.15
N THR A 107 -0.91 -23.79 5.30
CA THR A 107 0.01 -24.70 4.58
C THR A 107 0.40 -24.20 3.18
N CYS A 108 0.12 -22.94 2.85
CA CYS A 108 0.49 -22.37 1.56
C CYS A 108 2.01 -22.11 1.52
N PRO A 109 2.74 -22.58 0.49
CA PRO A 109 4.19 -22.42 0.42
C PRO A 109 4.64 -21.00 0.01
N ARG A 110 3.71 -20.09 -0.30
CA ARG A 110 4.07 -18.71 -0.67
C ARG A 110 4.52 -17.94 0.56
N ASN A 111 5.64 -17.23 0.44
CA ASN A 111 6.20 -16.41 1.51
C ASN A 111 5.18 -15.41 2.08
N PHE A 112 4.35 -14.82 1.23
CA PHE A 112 3.27 -13.94 1.68
C PHE A 112 2.36 -14.62 2.72
N CYS A 113 2.01 -15.88 2.51
CA CYS A 113 1.10 -16.61 3.40
C CYS A 113 1.74 -17.00 4.74
N SER A 114 3.07 -17.07 4.84
CA SER A 114 3.75 -17.26 6.13
C SER A 114 3.85 -15.98 6.93
N VAL A 115 3.81 -14.82 6.28
CA VAL A 115 3.94 -13.51 6.95
C VAL A 115 2.57 -12.93 7.31
N TRP A 116 1.52 -13.21 6.55
CA TRP A 116 0.25 -12.49 6.61
C TRP A 116 -0.92 -13.41 6.95
N THR A 117 -1.87 -12.92 7.77
CA THR A 117 -3.16 -13.58 8.05
C THR A 117 -4.31 -12.72 7.49
N PRO A 118 -5.27 -13.29 6.73
CA PRO A 118 -6.42 -12.54 6.23
C PRO A 118 -7.32 -12.13 7.40
N ARG A 119 -7.59 -10.84 7.53
CA ARG A 119 -8.37 -10.28 8.63
C ARG A 119 -9.82 -10.02 8.25
N GLN A 120 -10.02 -9.33 7.14
CA GLN A 120 -11.34 -8.87 6.70
C GLN A 120 -11.36 -8.55 5.20
N ARG A 121 -12.52 -8.72 4.60
CA ARG A 121 -12.87 -8.15 3.29
C ARG A 121 -13.73 -6.90 3.51
N ILE A 122 -13.36 -5.81 2.86
CA ILE A 122 -14.00 -4.50 2.97
C ILE A 122 -14.64 -4.17 1.62
N ASP A 123 -15.93 -3.88 1.62
CA ASP A 123 -16.65 -3.47 0.42
C ASP A 123 -16.33 -1.99 0.11
N VAL A 124 -15.95 -1.71 -1.13
CA VAL A 124 -15.50 -0.40 -1.57
C VAL A 124 -16.18 -0.01 -2.88
N GLN A 125 -16.61 1.26 -2.96
CA GLN A 125 -17.07 1.86 -4.19
C GLN A 125 -15.88 2.40 -4.99
N VAL A 126 -15.92 2.22 -6.31
CA VAL A 126 -14.85 2.66 -7.22
C VAL A 126 -15.43 3.54 -8.32
N SER A 127 -14.59 4.40 -8.90
CA SER A 127 -15.05 5.40 -9.87
C SER A 127 -15.50 4.82 -11.23
N TRP A 128 -15.11 3.58 -11.54
CA TRP A 128 -15.29 2.97 -12.86
C TRP A 128 -16.33 1.85 -12.91
N SER A 129 -16.99 1.54 -11.80
CA SER A 129 -18.00 0.48 -11.72
C SER A 129 -19.13 0.86 -10.78
N SER A 130 -20.36 0.51 -11.13
CA SER A 130 -21.52 0.58 -10.22
C SER A 130 -21.58 -0.60 -9.24
N GLN A 131 -20.77 -1.63 -9.47
CA GLN A 131 -20.67 -2.78 -8.58
C GLN A 131 -19.70 -2.48 -7.44
N LEU A 132 -20.00 -3.00 -6.25
CA LEU A 132 -19.05 -2.98 -5.14
C LEU A 132 -17.84 -3.84 -5.48
N HIS A 133 -16.66 -3.29 -5.24
CA HIS A 133 -15.38 -4.01 -5.27
C HIS A 133 -14.95 -4.33 -3.86
N HIS A 134 -13.88 -5.11 -3.74
CA HIS A 134 -13.38 -5.54 -2.44
C HIS A 134 -11.94 -5.09 -2.22
N ALA A 135 -11.67 -4.53 -1.06
CA ALA A 135 -10.35 -4.49 -0.47
C ALA A 135 -10.18 -5.67 0.49
N TYR A 136 -9.00 -6.26 0.50
CA TYR A 136 -8.60 -7.38 1.33
C TYR A 136 -7.56 -6.90 2.33
N TRP A 137 -7.92 -6.98 3.61
CA TRP A 137 -7.07 -6.59 4.72
C TRP A 137 -6.40 -7.82 5.32
N TYR A 138 -5.08 -7.77 5.42
CA TYR A 138 -4.22 -8.74 6.06
C TYR A 138 -3.48 -8.09 7.24
N THR A 139 -3.37 -8.83 8.33
CA THR A 139 -2.56 -8.46 9.50
C THR A 139 -1.35 -9.38 9.58
N ARG A 140 -0.21 -8.86 10.00
CA ARG A 140 1.01 -9.67 10.11
C ARG A 140 0.85 -10.76 11.16
N VAL A 141 1.42 -11.94 10.89
CA VAL A 141 1.53 -13.03 11.86
C VAL A 141 2.48 -12.57 12.96
N VAL A 142 1.97 -12.50 14.18
CA VAL A 142 2.78 -12.28 15.38
C VAL A 142 3.11 -13.67 15.91
N GLU A 143 4.39 -14.06 15.91
CA GLU A 143 4.80 -15.26 16.65
C GLU A 143 4.48 -15.02 18.14
N PRO A 144 3.79 -15.95 18.82
CA PRO A 144 3.64 -15.85 20.26
C PRO A 144 5.04 -15.88 20.86
N TYR A 145 5.40 -14.85 21.63
CA TYR A 145 6.62 -14.82 22.43
C TYR A 145 6.71 -16.14 23.22
N ILE A 146 7.73 -16.94 22.93
CA ILE A 146 8.11 -18.12 23.72
C ILE A 146 8.88 -17.65 24.95
#